data_AF-A0A957MBZ0-F1
#
_entry.id   AF-A0A957MBZ0-F1
#
_cell.length_a   1.000
_cell.length_b   1.000
_cell.length_c   1.000
_cell.angle_alpha   90.00
_cell.angle_beta   90.00
_cell.angle_gamma   90.00
#
_symmetry.space_group_name_H-M   'P 1'
#
loop_
_entity.id
_entity.type
_entity.pdbx_description
1 polymer ?
#
loop_
_entity_poly.entity_id
_entity_poly.type
_entity_poly.pdbx_seq_one_letter_code
_entity_poly.pdbx_strand_id
1 'polypeptide(L)'
;GLVADASSSVWMRGCAADIPSFIASGPTGDPNNHTFSSWDKNNDGESFGDWYTGHELAHTWGRSHVTCRGDELGADAGYPMGESGSIGRRNSQNQYWGFDIYLRGPIVYPPTWKDVMTYCDNQWISAYTYEGIRNRLVSENTPAALASMADAPLADYLVVQGTVTPAGPAATLDLVYRLTAPAAIANSAPGPYAIRLVGAGGSVLANYPFTPRVDTEDPADLNTPLLVLEQVPFVAGTQQIQIVTGSSVLATRAVSANAPTVAVTAPAGGETVDSAGLTVSWTAGDLDGDALVATVLYSRDGGAHYAPLRLHERGSSVVIPLEELGGTAQGKVRVIVSDGVNTGQGDSAGVFSVPNQPPAVQIVTPDDGATFGYGQVIPLTGAATDLEDATLPDSAYAWYSDLDGLLGAGPSLDADLETIGTHTITLLVTDSESATGSAQRTVVVSDDVMVAAAAMVVAPP
;
A
#
# COMPACT_ATOMS: atom_id res chain seq x y z
N GLY A 1 -5.61 -2.89 2.55
CA GLY A 1 -5.08 -3.04 3.92
C GLY A 1 -4.73 -4.49 4.16
N LEU A 2 -3.62 -4.75 4.84
CA LEU A 2 -3.23 -6.09 5.25
C LEU A 2 -3.78 -6.36 6.65
N VAL A 3 -4.33 -7.56 6.88
CA VAL A 3 -4.94 -7.92 8.16
C VAL A 3 -4.21 -9.15 8.74
N ALA A 4 -3.56 -8.94 9.88
CA ALA A 4 -2.99 -10.03 10.67
C ALA A 4 -4.11 -10.65 11.53
N ASP A 5 -4.42 -11.93 11.30
CA ASP A 5 -5.33 -12.69 12.14
C ASP A 5 -4.55 -13.61 13.08
N ALA A 6 -4.35 -13.15 14.32
CA ALA A 6 -3.71 -13.93 15.39
C ALA A 6 -4.66 -15.00 15.99
N SER A 7 -5.91 -15.08 15.54
CA SER A 7 -6.91 -16.02 16.07
C SER A 7 -7.29 -17.03 14.99
N SER A 8 -6.75 -18.24 15.08
CA SER A 8 -6.84 -19.33 14.09
C SER A 8 -8.25 -19.92 13.79
N SER A 9 -9.32 -19.13 13.91
CA SER A 9 -10.70 -19.58 13.74
C SER A 9 -11.50 -18.88 12.63
N VAL A 10 -11.03 -17.76 12.06
CA VAL A 10 -11.77 -17.03 11.02
C VAL A 10 -10.84 -16.63 9.87
N TRP A 11 -10.68 -17.52 8.89
CA TRP A 11 -9.98 -17.17 7.65
C TRP A 11 -10.72 -16.04 6.92
N MET A 12 -10.18 -14.82 6.98
CA MET A 12 -10.58 -13.75 6.08
C MET A 12 -10.09 -14.14 4.69
N ARG A 13 -11.01 -14.43 3.75
CA ARG A 13 -10.60 -14.47 2.34
C ARG A 13 -10.13 -13.08 1.95
N GLY A 14 -9.12 -12.99 1.09
CA GLY A 14 -8.77 -11.70 0.54
C GLY A 14 -9.99 -11.11 -0.16
N CYS A 15 -10.14 -9.81 0.05
CA CYS A 15 -11.22 -9.02 -0.48
C CYS A 15 -10.56 -7.76 -1.02
N ALA A 16 -10.17 -7.81 -2.29
CA ALA A 16 -10.54 -6.77 -3.22
C ALA A 16 -12.06 -6.58 -3.10
N ALA A 17 -12.54 -5.36 -2.90
CA ALA A 17 -13.98 -5.13 -2.90
C ALA A 17 -14.61 -5.64 -4.21
N ASP A 18 -13.82 -5.68 -5.30
CA ASP A 18 -13.82 -6.64 -6.41
C ASP A 18 -12.92 -6.13 -7.58
N ILE A 19 -12.87 -6.75 -8.78
CA ILE A 19 -11.85 -6.47 -9.82
C ILE A 19 -12.35 -5.74 -11.08
N PRO A 20 -11.73 -4.63 -11.51
CA PRO A 20 -10.62 -3.90 -10.88
C PRO A 20 -11.05 -3.31 -9.53
N SER A 21 -10.21 -3.37 -8.51
CA SER A 21 -10.51 -2.78 -7.21
C SER A 21 -9.77 -1.48 -7.02
N PHE A 22 -10.24 -0.66 -6.10
CA PHE A 22 -9.42 0.42 -5.52
C PHE A 22 -9.06 0.13 -4.05
N ILE A 23 -9.55 -0.99 -3.51
CA ILE A 23 -9.37 -1.41 -2.12
C ILE A 23 -9.07 -2.90 -2.12
N ALA A 24 -7.79 -3.24 -2.00
CA ALA A 24 -7.33 -4.60 -1.77
C ALA A 24 -7.22 -4.89 -0.27
N SER A 25 -7.66 -6.07 0.17
CA SER A 25 -7.32 -6.61 1.48
C SER A 25 -7.00 -8.08 1.38
N GLY A 26 -5.98 -8.53 2.10
CA GLY A 26 -5.54 -9.91 2.06
C GLY A 26 -5.21 -10.39 3.47
N PRO A 27 -5.49 -11.67 3.80
CA PRO A 27 -5.00 -12.24 5.03
C PRO A 27 -3.47 -12.39 4.91
N THR A 28 -2.74 -12.01 5.95
CA THR A 28 -1.29 -12.28 6.00
C THR A 28 -0.99 -13.60 6.70
N GLY A 29 -1.84 -14.02 7.64
CA GLY A 29 -1.58 -15.19 8.49
C GLY A 29 -0.73 -14.86 9.70
N ASP A 30 -0.66 -15.80 10.65
CA ASP A 30 0.21 -15.70 11.82
C ASP A 30 1.55 -16.38 11.51
N PRO A 31 2.68 -15.64 11.51
CA PRO A 31 4.01 -16.21 11.26
C PRO A 31 4.41 -17.29 12.28
N ASN A 32 3.73 -17.36 13.44
CA ASN A 32 3.97 -18.37 14.48
C ASN A 32 3.00 -19.57 14.39
N ASN A 33 2.03 -19.56 13.47
CA ASN A 33 1.01 -20.60 13.38
C ASN A 33 0.77 -21.07 11.93
N HIS A 34 1.48 -22.12 11.55
CA HIS A 34 1.46 -22.74 10.23
C HIS A 34 0.26 -23.67 9.98
N THR A 35 -0.91 -23.44 10.60
CA THR A 35 -2.09 -24.32 10.41
C THR A 35 -2.57 -24.41 8.96
N PHE A 36 -2.11 -23.53 8.06
CA PHE A 36 -2.37 -23.55 6.61
C PHE A 36 -1.18 -24.03 5.75
N SER A 37 -0.26 -24.82 6.34
CA SER A 37 0.97 -25.44 5.76
C SER A 37 0.88 -26.16 4.41
N SER A 38 -0.29 -26.27 3.77
CA SER A 38 -0.39 -26.85 2.43
C SER A 38 -0.20 -25.83 1.30
N TRP A 39 -0.36 -24.53 1.58
CA TRP A 39 -0.25 -23.43 0.61
C TRP A 39 1.04 -22.64 0.78
N ASP A 40 1.53 -22.54 2.02
CA ASP A 40 2.89 -22.14 2.34
C ASP A 40 3.75 -23.40 2.53
N LYS A 41 4.46 -23.79 1.47
CA LYS A 41 5.40 -24.93 1.46
C LYS A 41 6.85 -24.49 1.46
N ASN A 42 7.12 -23.19 1.48
CA ASN A 42 8.47 -22.68 1.28
C ASN A 42 9.25 -22.60 2.60
N ASN A 43 8.55 -22.79 3.75
CA ASN A 43 9.09 -23.08 5.08
C ASN A 43 10.15 -22.06 5.54
N ASP A 44 10.05 -20.81 5.05
CA ASP A 44 10.95 -19.70 5.34
C ASP A 44 10.54 -18.90 6.59
N GLY A 45 9.46 -19.32 7.26
CA GLY A 45 8.97 -18.68 8.48
C GLY A 45 8.18 -17.40 8.22
N GLU A 46 7.81 -17.12 6.96
CA GLU A 46 6.99 -15.99 6.59
C GLU A 46 5.50 -16.34 6.56
N SER A 47 4.67 -15.33 6.74
CA SER A 47 3.21 -15.43 6.66
C SER A 47 2.81 -15.52 5.18
N PHE A 48 1.71 -16.20 4.80
CA PHE A 48 1.22 -16.27 3.39
C PHE A 48 0.79 -14.90 2.78
N GLY A 49 1.03 -13.81 3.49
CA GLY A 49 0.83 -12.45 3.04
C GLY A 49 1.72 -12.05 1.87
N ASP A 50 2.90 -12.61 1.68
CA ASP A 50 3.76 -12.33 0.51
C ASP A 50 3.03 -12.59 -0.82
N TRP A 51 2.38 -13.75 -0.93
CA TRP A 51 1.62 -14.18 -2.08
C TRP A 51 0.28 -13.45 -2.19
N TYR A 52 -0.52 -13.50 -1.11
CA TYR A 52 -1.89 -12.97 -1.11
C TYR A 52 -1.88 -11.44 -1.32
N THR A 53 -0.89 -10.74 -0.75
CA THR A 53 -0.73 -9.29 -0.95
C THR A 53 -0.45 -8.98 -2.42
N GLY A 54 0.42 -9.73 -3.09
CA GLY A 54 0.71 -9.54 -4.51
C GLY A 54 -0.54 -9.71 -5.39
N HIS A 55 -1.35 -10.74 -5.11
CA HIS A 55 -2.62 -10.99 -5.80
C HIS A 55 -3.60 -9.82 -5.63
N GLU A 56 -3.84 -9.41 -4.39
CA GLU A 56 -4.83 -8.38 -4.07
C GLU A 56 -4.39 -6.99 -4.58
N LEU A 57 -3.10 -6.65 -4.44
CA LEU A 57 -2.58 -5.40 -4.98
C LEU A 57 -2.71 -5.34 -6.50
N ALA A 58 -2.53 -6.46 -7.21
CA ALA A 58 -2.74 -6.49 -8.64
C ALA A 58 -4.20 -6.19 -9.04
N HIS A 59 -5.19 -6.58 -8.22
CA HIS A 59 -6.58 -6.09 -8.40
C HIS A 59 -6.68 -4.57 -8.25
N THR A 60 -5.94 -3.97 -7.30
CA THR A 60 -5.89 -2.50 -7.11
C THR A 60 -5.37 -1.77 -8.35
N TRP A 61 -4.46 -2.39 -9.10
CA TRP A 61 -3.95 -1.88 -10.38
C TRP A 61 -4.71 -2.41 -11.59
N GLY A 62 -5.90 -2.95 -11.34
CA GLY A 62 -6.91 -3.30 -12.32
C GLY A 62 -6.68 -4.59 -13.07
N ARG A 63 -6.05 -5.60 -12.44
CA ARG A 63 -5.84 -6.92 -13.02
C ARG A 63 -6.93 -7.88 -12.58
N SER A 64 -7.75 -8.33 -13.54
CA SER A 64 -8.72 -9.42 -13.43
C SER A 64 -8.05 -10.76 -13.12
N HIS A 65 -8.81 -11.71 -12.57
CA HIS A 65 -8.35 -13.07 -12.43
C HIS A 65 -7.95 -13.68 -13.78
N VAL A 66 -7.16 -14.74 -13.73
CA VAL A 66 -6.78 -15.53 -14.89
C VAL A 66 -7.27 -16.96 -14.67
N THR A 67 -7.99 -17.51 -15.66
CA THR A 67 -8.57 -18.85 -15.55
C THR A 67 -7.48 -19.93 -15.48
N CYS A 68 -7.53 -20.75 -14.43
CA CYS A 68 -6.68 -21.93 -14.29
C CYS A 68 -7.50 -23.17 -13.87
N ARG A 69 -8.26 -23.09 -12.77
CA ARG A 69 -9.10 -24.19 -12.25
C ARG A 69 -10.56 -24.08 -12.69
N GLY A 70 -11.00 -22.90 -13.11
CA GLY A 70 -12.37 -22.62 -13.52
C GLY A 70 -13.30 -22.17 -12.38
N ASP A 71 -12.75 -22.00 -11.17
CA ASP A 71 -13.40 -21.35 -10.03
C ASP A 71 -12.97 -19.88 -9.87
N GLU A 72 -12.10 -19.38 -10.74
CA GLU A 72 -11.74 -17.96 -10.84
C GLU A 72 -12.91 -17.16 -11.45
N LEU A 73 -13.68 -16.47 -10.60
CA LEU A 73 -14.74 -15.57 -11.04
C LEU A 73 -14.16 -14.34 -11.75
N GLY A 74 -14.88 -13.77 -12.72
CA GLY A 74 -14.43 -12.54 -13.41
C GLY A 74 -13.12 -12.67 -14.21
N ALA A 75 -12.74 -13.88 -14.62
CA ALA A 75 -11.46 -14.10 -15.30
C ALA A 75 -11.37 -13.42 -16.68
N ASP A 76 -10.19 -12.86 -16.97
CA ASP A 76 -9.90 -12.16 -18.23
C ASP A 76 -9.86 -13.14 -19.42
N ALA A 77 -10.94 -13.13 -20.21
CA ALA A 77 -11.04 -13.93 -21.43
C ALA A 77 -9.99 -13.56 -22.49
N GLY A 78 -9.35 -12.39 -22.38
CA GLY A 78 -8.29 -11.89 -23.24
C GLY A 78 -6.87 -12.24 -22.78
N TYR A 79 -6.70 -12.96 -21.67
CA TYR A 79 -5.37 -13.32 -21.15
C TYR A 79 -4.53 -14.03 -22.22
N PRO A 80 -3.41 -13.42 -22.68
CA PRO A 80 -2.73 -13.85 -23.90
C PRO A 80 -1.71 -14.95 -23.67
N MET A 81 -1.37 -15.25 -22.41
CA MET A 81 -0.33 -16.20 -22.07
C MET A 81 -0.88 -17.65 -22.12
N GLY A 82 -0.05 -18.65 -21.84
CA GLY A 82 -0.31 -20.06 -22.18
C GLY A 82 -1.52 -20.72 -21.52
N GLU A 83 -1.71 -22.00 -21.82
CA GLU A 83 -2.86 -22.79 -21.35
C GLU A 83 -3.04 -22.76 -19.83
N SER A 84 -4.29 -22.65 -19.37
CA SER A 84 -4.66 -22.67 -17.95
C SER A 84 -3.88 -21.66 -17.10
N GLY A 85 -3.86 -20.39 -17.51
CA GLY A 85 -3.28 -19.29 -16.73
C GLY A 85 -1.77 -19.35 -16.56
N SER A 86 -1.06 -19.96 -17.50
CA SER A 86 0.39 -20.09 -17.43
C SER A 86 1.11 -18.76 -17.68
N ILE A 87 2.26 -18.51 -17.06
CA ILE A 87 3.06 -17.28 -17.26
C ILE A 87 3.71 -17.20 -18.64
N GLY A 88 3.73 -18.31 -19.40
CA GLY A 88 4.21 -18.35 -20.76
C GLY A 88 3.55 -19.45 -21.58
N ARG A 89 3.70 -19.40 -22.91
CA ARG A 89 3.21 -20.44 -23.82
C ARG A 89 4.24 -21.55 -23.94
N ARG A 90 3.83 -22.81 -23.76
CA ARG A 90 4.61 -23.98 -24.24
C ARG A 90 4.52 -24.02 -25.77
N ASN A 91 5.37 -23.29 -26.44
CA ASN A 91 5.59 -23.41 -27.88
C ASN A 91 7.09 -23.63 -28.15
N SER A 92 7.47 -23.87 -29.40
CA SER A 92 8.87 -24.07 -29.80
C SER A 92 9.78 -22.85 -29.53
N GLN A 93 9.25 -21.75 -28.98
CA GLN A 93 9.96 -20.52 -28.68
C GLN A 93 10.06 -20.22 -27.17
N ASN A 94 9.36 -20.95 -26.27
CA ASN A 94 9.37 -20.79 -24.79
C ASN A 94 9.65 -19.34 -24.34
N GLN A 95 8.78 -18.41 -24.73
CA GLN A 95 9.12 -16.98 -24.77
C GLN A 95 9.21 -16.27 -23.41
N TYR A 96 8.54 -16.80 -22.38
CA TYR A 96 8.43 -16.12 -21.08
C TYR A 96 8.77 -17.07 -19.93
N TRP A 97 9.69 -16.63 -19.09
CA TRP A 97 10.17 -17.31 -17.89
C TRP A 97 10.09 -16.32 -16.73
N GLY A 98 9.75 -16.81 -15.54
CA GLY A 98 9.88 -16.01 -14.33
C GLY A 98 11.34 -15.92 -13.93
N PHE A 99 11.77 -14.78 -13.40
CA PHE A 99 13.13 -14.58 -12.93
C PHE A 99 13.10 -13.80 -11.63
N ASP A 100 13.46 -14.48 -10.53
CA ASP A 100 13.63 -13.88 -9.21
C ASP A 100 15.11 -13.64 -8.96
N ILE A 101 15.45 -12.41 -8.56
CA ILE A 101 16.83 -12.01 -8.25
C ILE A 101 17.04 -11.70 -6.77
N TYR A 102 15.99 -11.71 -5.96
CA TYR A 102 16.03 -11.19 -4.58
C TYR A 102 15.80 -12.27 -3.52
N LEU A 103 14.92 -13.25 -3.73
CA LEU A 103 14.49 -14.09 -2.61
C LEU A 103 15.40 -15.30 -2.32
N ARG A 104 16.09 -15.89 -3.31
CA ARG A 104 16.81 -17.18 -3.11
C ARG A 104 18.03 -17.38 -4.04
N GLY A 105 18.64 -16.29 -4.51
CA GLY A 105 19.54 -16.30 -5.68
C GLY A 105 18.74 -16.33 -7.01
N PRO A 106 19.40 -16.22 -8.18
CA PRO A 106 18.70 -16.16 -9.46
C PRO A 106 17.90 -17.45 -9.74
N ILE A 107 16.60 -17.45 -9.46
CA ILE A 107 15.69 -18.57 -9.75
C ILE A 107 14.96 -18.29 -11.05
N VAL A 108 14.99 -19.28 -11.94
CA VAL A 108 14.28 -19.26 -13.22
C VAL A 108 13.04 -20.15 -13.11
N TYR A 109 11.86 -19.55 -13.20
CA TYR A 109 10.58 -20.27 -13.16
C TYR A 109 10.12 -20.66 -14.57
N PRO A 110 9.78 -21.94 -14.80
CA PRO A 110 9.38 -22.39 -16.11
C PRO A 110 8.08 -21.75 -16.58
N PRO A 111 7.83 -21.68 -17.91
CA PRO A 111 6.62 -21.07 -18.49
C PRO A 111 5.31 -21.69 -17.99
N THR A 112 5.38 -22.83 -17.32
CA THR A 112 4.27 -23.63 -16.79
C THR A 112 3.79 -23.18 -15.43
N TRP A 113 4.56 -22.32 -14.76
CA TRP A 113 4.10 -21.60 -13.57
C TRP A 113 2.89 -20.76 -13.92
N LYS A 114 2.08 -20.46 -12.91
CA LYS A 114 0.78 -19.85 -13.07
C LYS A 114 0.88 -18.37 -12.77
N ASP A 115 0.05 -17.57 -13.42
CA ASP A 115 -0.01 -16.15 -13.13
C ASP A 115 -0.44 -15.93 -11.68
N VAL A 116 0.10 -14.89 -11.06
CA VAL A 116 -0.28 -14.48 -9.71
C VAL A 116 -1.79 -14.22 -9.59
N MET A 117 -2.48 -13.88 -10.68
CA MET A 117 -3.94 -13.68 -10.71
C MET A 117 -4.76 -14.97 -10.83
N THR A 118 -4.16 -16.15 -10.63
CA THR A 118 -4.86 -17.45 -10.65
C THR A 118 -5.08 -17.96 -9.21
N TYR A 119 -5.88 -19.03 -9.06
CA TYR A 119 -5.97 -19.79 -7.80
C TYR A 119 -5.16 -21.11 -7.83
N CYS A 120 -4.24 -21.25 -8.78
CA CYS A 120 -3.41 -22.45 -8.94
C CYS A 120 -2.08 -22.37 -8.19
N ASP A 121 -1.49 -23.50 -7.83
CA ASP A 121 -0.17 -23.52 -7.18
C ASP A 121 0.96 -23.15 -8.15
N ASN A 122 2.13 -22.78 -7.60
CA ASN A 122 3.34 -22.37 -8.33
C ASN A 122 3.13 -21.08 -9.13
N GLN A 123 2.89 -19.99 -8.39
CA GLN A 123 2.52 -18.71 -8.97
C GLN A 123 3.72 -17.78 -9.17
N TRP A 124 3.66 -17.00 -10.23
CA TRP A 124 4.61 -15.93 -10.53
C TRP A 124 3.90 -14.85 -11.34
N ILE A 125 4.39 -13.61 -11.26
CA ILE A 125 3.83 -12.52 -12.06
C ILE A 125 4.15 -12.73 -13.54
N SER A 126 3.15 -12.91 -14.41
CA SER A 126 3.39 -12.97 -15.85
C SER A 126 3.76 -11.61 -16.42
N ALA A 127 4.36 -11.61 -17.62
CA ALA A 127 4.60 -10.38 -18.36
C ALA A 127 3.30 -9.58 -18.60
N TYR A 128 2.17 -10.25 -18.86
CA TYR A 128 0.88 -9.59 -19.06
C TYR A 128 0.43 -8.82 -17.80
N THR A 129 0.49 -9.48 -16.64
CA THR A 129 0.09 -8.89 -15.36
C THR A 129 1.07 -7.77 -14.97
N TYR A 130 2.37 -8.00 -15.09
CA TYR A 130 3.42 -7.00 -14.83
C TYR A 130 3.27 -5.76 -15.70
N GLU A 131 3.14 -5.92 -17.02
CA GLU A 131 3.00 -4.79 -17.95
C GLU A 131 1.72 -4.01 -17.70
N GLY A 132 0.61 -4.70 -17.38
CA GLY A 132 -0.64 -4.05 -16.98
C GLY A 132 -0.47 -3.14 -15.76
N ILE A 133 0.13 -3.67 -14.69
CA ILE A 133 0.42 -2.92 -13.46
C ILE A 133 1.38 -1.76 -13.74
N ARG A 134 2.50 -2.04 -14.42
CA ARG A 134 3.52 -1.03 -14.74
C ARG A 134 2.94 0.11 -15.58
N ASN A 135 2.16 -0.20 -16.61
CA ASN A 135 1.54 0.80 -17.47
C ASN A 135 0.58 1.68 -16.68
N ARG A 136 -0.18 1.09 -15.74
CA ARG A 136 -1.04 1.85 -14.82
C ARG A 136 -0.22 2.79 -13.95
N LEU A 137 0.81 2.28 -13.25
CA LEU A 137 1.68 3.08 -12.38
C LEU A 137 2.38 4.22 -13.15
N VAL A 138 2.88 3.96 -14.35
CA VAL A 138 3.51 4.98 -15.20
C VAL A 138 2.48 6.04 -15.63
N SER A 139 1.26 5.64 -15.95
CA SER A 139 0.19 6.59 -16.31
C SER A 139 -0.21 7.50 -15.16
N GLU A 140 -0.25 6.96 -13.93
CA GLU A 140 -0.57 7.71 -12.71
C GLU A 140 0.58 8.65 -12.29
N ASN A 141 1.84 8.25 -12.51
CA ASN A 141 3.03 9.01 -12.10
C ASN A 141 3.63 9.91 -13.21
N THR A 142 2.85 10.33 -14.21
CA THR A 142 3.41 11.19 -15.26
C THR A 142 3.83 12.57 -14.69
N PRO A 143 5.07 13.06 -14.94
CA PRO A 143 5.58 14.32 -14.38
C PRO A 143 4.74 15.56 -14.73
N ALA A 144 4.01 15.52 -15.85
CA ALA A 144 3.07 16.57 -16.23
C ALA A 144 1.86 16.66 -15.28
N ALA A 145 1.40 15.54 -14.73
CA ALA A 145 0.35 15.53 -13.70
C ALA A 145 0.88 16.20 -12.43
N LEU A 146 2.04 15.77 -11.91
CA LEU A 146 2.65 16.25 -10.66
C LEU A 146 3.12 17.72 -10.73
N ALA A 147 3.77 18.14 -11.83
CA ALA A 147 4.22 19.53 -12.00
C ALA A 147 3.06 20.52 -12.20
N SER A 148 1.92 20.07 -12.76
CA SER A 148 0.73 20.93 -12.88
C SER A 148 0.03 21.21 -11.55
N MET A 149 0.28 20.38 -10.52
CA MET A 149 -0.35 20.54 -9.19
C MET A 149 0.35 21.59 -8.33
N ALA A 150 1.65 21.81 -8.49
CA ALA A 150 2.43 22.70 -7.61
C ALA A 150 2.15 24.20 -7.84
N ASP A 151 1.79 24.59 -9.08
CA ASP A 151 1.54 25.99 -9.47
C ASP A 151 0.04 26.32 -9.66
N ALA A 152 -0.86 25.34 -9.46
CA ALA A 152 -2.28 25.57 -9.62
C ALA A 152 -2.84 26.42 -8.45
N PRO A 153 -3.75 27.38 -8.73
CA PRO A 153 -4.37 28.16 -7.67
C PRO A 153 -5.14 27.23 -6.72
N LEU A 154 -5.12 27.57 -5.42
CA LEU A 154 -5.93 26.86 -4.43
C LEU A 154 -7.42 27.06 -4.74
N ALA A 155 -8.17 25.97 -4.70
CA ALA A 155 -9.61 25.96 -4.85
C ALA A 155 -10.26 25.20 -3.69
N ASP A 156 -11.49 25.59 -3.34
CA ASP A 156 -12.34 24.81 -2.44
C ASP A 156 -12.99 23.67 -3.22
N TYR A 157 -12.87 22.46 -2.70
CA TYR A 157 -13.43 21.26 -3.32
C TYR A 157 -14.02 20.33 -2.27
N LEU A 158 -14.83 19.40 -2.75
CA LEU A 158 -15.34 18.27 -2.00
C LEU A 158 -14.61 17.00 -2.45
N VAL A 159 -14.10 16.23 -1.51
CA VAL A 159 -13.81 14.81 -1.71
C VAL A 159 -15.07 14.05 -1.31
N VAL A 160 -15.68 13.38 -2.28
CA VAL A 160 -16.91 12.62 -2.09
C VAL A 160 -16.63 11.14 -2.27
N GLN A 161 -16.83 10.38 -1.20
CA GLN A 161 -16.79 8.92 -1.21
C GLN A 161 -18.16 8.34 -0.88
N GLY A 162 -18.52 7.28 -1.58
CA GLY A 162 -19.73 6.53 -1.31
C GLY A 162 -19.93 5.42 -2.32
N THR A 163 -21.17 5.00 -2.52
CA THR A 163 -21.50 3.93 -3.46
C THR A 163 -22.75 4.26 -4.28
N VAL A 164 -22.89 3.64 -5.44
CA VAL A 164 -24.13 3.64 -6.25
C VAL A 164 -24.42 2.22 -6.72
N THR A 165 -25.65 1.74 -6.56
CA THR A 165 -26.07 0.43 -7.08
C THR A 165 -26.82 0.62 -8.41
N PRO A 166 -26.31 0.14 -9.56
CA PRO A 166 -26.91 0.43 -10.86
C PRO A 166 -28.37 -0.03 -11.06
N ALA A 167 -28.76 -1.17 -10.50
CA ALA A 167 -30.10 -1.73 -10.59
C ALA A 167 -31.10 -1.09 -9.62
N GLY A 168 -30.62 -0.35 -8.62
CA GLY A 168 -31.42 0.16 -7.52
C GLY A 168 -31.44 1.68 -7.43
N PRO A 169 -32.40 2.27 -6.70
CA PRO A 169 -32.34 3.68 -6.33
C PRO A 169 -31.33 3.96 -5.19
N ALA A 170 -30.50 2.98 -4.83
CA ALA A 170 -29.64 3.04 -3.65
C ALA A 170 -28.28 3.68 -3.99
N ALA A 171 -27.95 4.73 -3.26
CA ALA A 171 -26.61 5.30 -3.20
C ALA A 171 -26.27 5.71 -1.76
N THR A 172 -24.99 5.73 -1.44
CA THR A 172 -24.47 6.24 -0.16
C THR A 172 -23.60 7.47 -0.39
N LEU A 173 -23.63 8.38 0.58
CA LEU A 173 -22.67 9.48 0.71
C LEU A 173 -22.01 9.28 2.08
N ASP A 174 -20.94 8.49 2.10
CA ASP A 174 -20.31 8.05 3.34
C ASP A 174 -19.35 9.12 3.85
N LEU A 175 -18.29 9.38 3.07
CA LEU A 175 -17.28 10.38 3.38
C LEU A 175 -17.52 11.61 2.53
N VAL A 176 -17.64 12.77 3.16
CA VAL A 176 -17.58 14.04 2.45
C VAL A 176 -16.67 14.98 3.22
N TYR A 177 -15.56 15.38 2.60
CA TYR A 177 -14.65 16.37 3.15
C TYR A 177 -14.59 17.56 2.21
N ARG A 178 -14.86 18.75 2.75
CA ARG A 178 -14.57 20.00 2.07
C ARG A 178 -13.14 20.42 2.37
N LEU A 179 -12.29 20.53 1.37
CA LEU A 179 -10.86 20.85 1.55
C LEU A 179 -10.45 21.99 0.62
N THR A 180 -9.27 22.56 0.89
CA THR A 180 -8.62 23.55 0.03
C THR A 180 -7.29 23.00 -0.47
N ALA A 181 -7.10 22.92 -1.78
CA ALA A 181 -5.91 22.33 -2.41
C ALA A 181 -5.75 22.87 -3.83
N PRO A 182 -4.59 22.68 -4.47
CA PRO A 182 -4.36 23.15 -5.83
C PRO A 182 -5.37 22.54 -6.82
N ALA A 183 -5.84 23.34 -7.77
CA ALA A 183 -6.88 22.99 -8.74
C ALA A 183 -6.42 21.99 -9.84
N ALA A 184 -5.75 20.91 -9.46
CA ALA A 184 -5.41 19.80 -10.35
C ALA A 184 -6.31 18.61 -10.00
N ILE A 185 -7.37 18.42 -10.78
CA ILE A 185 -8.41 17.43 -10.52
C ILE A 185 -8.34 16.32 -11.56
N ALA A 186 -8.19 15.07 -11.11
CA ALA A 186 -8.44 13.88 -11.92
C ALA A 186 -9.89 13.42 -11.70
N ASN A 187 -10.85 14.06 -12.39
CA ASN A 187 -12.25 13.63 -12.35
C ASN A 187 -12.42 12.28 -13.05
N SER A 188 -13.37 11.47 -12.59
CA SER A 188 -13.85 10.34 -13.37
C SER A 188 -14.42 10.82 -14.72
N ALA A 189 -14.36 9.97 -15.74
CA ALA A 189 -14.96 10.29 -17.04
C ALA A 189 -16.48 10.57 -16.86
N PRO A 190 -17.06 11.56 -17.57
CA PRO A 190 -18.48 11.85 -17.48
C PRO A 190 -19.34 10.60 -17.73
N GLY A 191 -20.35 10.39 -16.89
CA GLY A 191 -21.17 9.18 -16.91
C GLY A 191 -22.64 9.42 -16.55
N PRO A 192 -23.41 8.35 -16.29
CA PRO A 192 -24.85 8.43 -16.07
C PRO A 192 -25.27 8.96 -14.69
N TYR A 193 -24.30 9.18 -13.79
CA TYR A 193 -24.52 9.74 -12.46
C TYR A 193 -23.92 11.13 -12.37
N ALA A 194 -24.35 11.91 -11.37
CA ALA A 194 -23.72 13.20 -11.09
C ALA A 194 -23.69 13.51 -9.60
N ILE A 195 -22.63 14.22 -9.18
CA ILE A 195 -22.62 14.96 -7.90
C ILE A 195 -23.29 16.31 -8.16
N ARG A 196 -24.45 16.51 -7.54
CA ARG A 196 -25.26 17.73 -7.68
C ARG A 196 -25.21 18.56 -6.41
N LEU A 197 -24.78 19.80 -6.55
CA LEU A 197 -24.76 20.78 -5.47
C LEU A 197 -26.03 21.63 -5.54
N VAL A 198 -26.80 21.65 -4.45
CA VAL A 198 -28.10 22.31 -4.38
C VAL A 198 -28.07 23.39 -3.31
N GLY A 199 -28.50 24.59 -3.68
CA GLY A 199 -28.60 25.75 -2.80
C GLY A 199 -30.01 25.99 -2.28
N ALA A 200 -30.24 27.20 -1.76
CA ALA A 200 -31.51 27.60 -1.19
C ALA A 200 -32.69 27.40 -2.18
N GLY A 201 -33.83 26.98 -1.64
CA GLY A 201 -35.06 26.77 -2.43
C GLY A 201 -34.98 25.63 -3.46
N GLY A 202 -33.96 24.75 -3.37
CA GLY A 202 -33.77 23.65 -4.31
C GLY A 202 -33.08 24.04 -5.63
N SER A 203 -32.46 25.23 -5.68
CA SER A 203 -31.72 25.68 -6.87
C SER A 203 -30.48 24.82 -7.10
N VAL A 204 -30.28 24.34 -8.34
CA VAL A 204 -29.07 23.59 -8.70
C VAL A 204 -27.95 24.58 -8.96
N LEU A 205 -26.89 24.53 -8.15
CA LEU A 205 -25.72 25.41 -8.24
C LEU A 205 -24.64 24.82 -9.14
N ALA A 206 -24.44 23.50 -9.07
CA ALA A 206 -23.52 22.77 -9.92
C ALA A 206 -23.99 21.33 -10.12
N ASN A 207 -23.54 20.71 -11.20
CA ASN A 207 -23.82 19.32 -11.53
C ASN A 207 -22.61 18.73 -12.25
N TYR A 208 -21.94 17.78 -11.60
CA TYR A 208 -20.70 17.17 -12.07
C TYR A 208 -20.96 15.71 -12.46
N PRO A 209 -21.08 15.39 -13.76
CA PRO A 209 -21.31 14.03 -14.21
C PRO A 209 -20.09 13.16 -13.96
N PHE A 210 -20.30 11.91 -13.55
CA PHE A 210 -19.25 10.94 -13.33
C PHE A 210 -19.71 9.53 -13.70
N THR A 211 -18.73 8.68 -14.02
CA THR A 211 -18.89 7.23 -14.13
C THR A 211 -18.35 6.62 -12.85
N PRO A 212 -19.17 5.88 -12.06
CA PRO A 212 -18.69 5.25 -10.86
C PRO A 212 -17.59 4.25 -11.20
N ARG A 213 -16.68 4.06 -10.25
CA ARG A 213 -15.59 3.12 -10.38
C ARG A 213 -16.17 1.72 -10.24
N VAL A 214 -15.88 0.88 -11.23
CA VAL A 214 -16.15 -0.56 -11.12
C VAL A 214 -15.29 -1.07 -9.97
N ASP A 215 -15.95 -1.67 -9.00
CA ASP A 215 -15.40 -2.34 -7.82
C ASP A 215 -16.31 -3.57 -7.63
N THR A 216 -16.51 -4.34 -8.72
CA THR A 216 -17.33 -5.58 -8.81
C THR A 216 -16.70 -6.60 -9.78
N GLU A 217 -16.68 -7.90 -9.42
CA GLU A 217 -16.07 -9.00 -10.21
C GLU A 217 -17.04 -9.50 -11.27
N ASP A 218 -18.32 -9.17 -11.08
CA ASP A 218 -19.38 -9.26 -12.06
C ASP A 218 -19.89 -7.84 -12.40
N PRO A 219 -19.23 -7.13 -13.34
CA PRO A 219 -19.70 -5.83 -13.79
C PRO A 219 -21.03 -5.89 -14.55
N ALA A 220 -21.51 -7.09 -14.90
CA ALA A 220 -22.84 -7.27 -15.46
C ALA A 220 -23.92 -7.40 -14.37
N ASP A 221 -23.56 -7.74 -13.11
CA ASP A 221 -24.49 -7.67 -11.99
C ASP A 221 -24.70 -6.22 -11.56
N LEU A 222 -25.80 -5.66 -12.05
CA LEU A 222 -26.21 -4.31 -11.73
C LEU A 222 -26.66 -4.15 -10.26
N ASN A 223 -26.80 -5.22 -9.47
CA ASN A 223 -27.13 -5.12 -8.04
C ASN A 223 -25.91 -4.89 -7.14
N THR A 224 -24.69 -4.99 -7.68
CA THR A 224 -23.49 -4.73 -6.90
C THR A 224 -23.23 -3.22 -6.76
N PRO A 225 -22.96 -2.71 -5.55
CA PRO A 225 -22.57 -1.31 -5.37
C PRO A 225 -21.25 -1.00 -6.08
N LEU A 226 -21.22 0.11 -6.82
CA LEU A 226 -20.02 0.65 -7.45
C LEU A 226 -19.48 1.82 -6.64
N LEU A 227 -18.17 2.00 -6.61
CA LEU A 227 -17.51 3.01 -5.81
C LEU A 227 -17.67 4.41 -6.42
N VAL A 228 -18.08 5.36 -5.59
CA VAL A 228 -18.01 6.80 -5.87
C VAL A 228 -16.76 7.32 -5.19
N LEU A 229 -15.85 7.89 -5.97
CA LEU A 229 -14.66 8.58 -5.47
C LEU A 229 -14.38 9.76 -6.39
N GLU A 230 -14.96 10.91 -6.04
CA GLU A 230 -14.96 12.11 -6.85
C GLU A 230 -14.36 13.30 -6.10
N GLN A 231 -13.67 14.16 -6.83
CA GLN A 231 -13.16 15.43 -6.33
C GLN A 231 -13.81 16.57 -7.12
N VAL A 232 -14.75 17.30 -6.54
CA VAL A 232 -15.53 18.32 -7.27
C VAL A 232 -15.39 19.71 -6.66
N PRO A 233 -15.33 20.80 -7.46
CA PRO A 233 -15.30 22.15 -6.90
C PRO A 233 -16.53 22.45 -6.06
N PHE A 234 -16.32 23.01 -4.87
CA PHE A 234 -17.42 23.43 -3.99
C PHE A 234 -17.97 24.78 -4.45
N VAL A 235 -19.30 24.91 -4.47
CA VAL A 235 -19.97 26.18 -4.81
C VAL A 235 -20.55 26.79 -3.55
N ALA A 236 -20.18 28.04 -3.26
CA ALA A 236 -20.71 28.78 -2.12
C ALA A 236 -22.25 28.85 -2.13
N GLY A 237 -22.87 28.66 -0.97
CA GLY A 237 -24.34 28.61 -0.84
C GLY A 237 -24.95 27.23 -1.03
N THR A 238 -24.14 26.19 -1.27
CA THR A 238 -24.60 24.79 -1.26
C THR A 238 -25.13 24.42 0.13
N GLN A 239 -26.37 23.92 0.17
CA GLN A 239 -27.05 23.43 1.37
C GLN A 239 -27.22 21.91 1.34
N GLN A 240 -27.18 21.30 0.16
CA GLN A 240 -27.26 19.85 -0.01
C GLN A 240 -26.32 19.37 -1.12
N ILE A 241 -25.71 18.21 -0.88
CA ILE A 241 -24.93 17.45 -1.84
C ILE A 241 -25.75 16.20 -2.17
N GLN A 242 -25.95 15.93 -3.46
CA GLN A 242 -26.77 14.82 -3.92
C GLN A 242 -26.01 13.96 -4.90
N ILE A 243 -26.23 12.64 -4.81
CA ILE A 243 -25.95 11.74 -5.92
C ILE A 243 -27.23 11.55 -6.71
N VAL A 244 -27.17 11.77 -8.02
CA VAL A 244 -28.34 11.73 -8.90
C VAL A 244 -28.11 10.85 -10.13
N THR A 245 -29.20 10.34 -10.68
CA THR A 245 -29.23 9.73 -12.03
C THR A 245 -30.43 10.29 -12.80
N GLY A 246 -30.17 10.95 -13.94
CA GLY A 246 -31.18 11.74 -14.63
C GLY A 246 -31.84 12.77 -13.70
N SER A 247 -33.16 12.67 -13.52
CA SER A 247 -33.92 13.53 -12.60
C SER A 247 -34.03 12.98 -11.17
N SER A 248 -33.66 11.72 -10.94
CA SER A 248 -33.84 11.02 -9.67
C SER A 248 -32.72 11.32 -8.70
N VAL A 249 -33.07 11.54 -7.42
CA VAL A 249 -32.12 11.68 -6.31
C VAL A 249 -31.94 10.32 -5.65
N LEU A 250 -30.70 9.85 -5.57
CA LEU A 250 -30.33 8.56 -5.01
C LEU A 250 -29.83 8.69 -3.56
N ALA A 251 -29.03 9.70 -3.30
CA ALA A 251 -28.54 10.04 -1.96
C ALA A 251 -28.56 11.55 -1.74
N THR A 252 -28.68 11.98 -0.48
CA THR A 252 -28.59 13.38 -0.10
C THR A 252 -27.83 13.51 1.21
N ARG A 253 -26.88 14.45 1.25
CA ARG A 253 -26.16 14.89 2.44
C ARG A 253 -26.43 16.37 2.62
N ALA A 254 -26.91 16.77 3.80
CA ALA A 254 -27.02 18.18 4.15
C ALA A 254 -25.63 18.76 4.41
N VAL A 255 -25.44 20.02 4.03
CA VAL A 255 -24.27 20.82 4.43
C VAL A 255 -24.68 21.62 5.66
N SER A 256 -23.99 21.42 6.78
CA SER A 256 -24.20 22.17 8.02
C SER A 256 -24.03 23.67 7.77
N ALA A 257 -24.65 24.49 8.62
CA ALA A 257 -24.62 25.93 8.46
C ALA A 257 -23.29 26.53 8.93
N ASN A 258 -22.61 25.87 9.87
CA ASN A 258 -21.34 26.34 10.42
C ASN A 258 -20.29 25.25 10.23
N ALA A 259 -19.09 25.67 9.80
CA ALA A 259 -17.96 24.77 9.78
C ALA A 259 -17.40 24.60 11.21
N PRO A 260 -16.85 23.43 11.56
CA PRO A 260 -16.24 23.24 12.86
C PRO A 260 -15.01 24.12 13.02
N THR A 261 -14.77 24.55 14.26
CA THR A 261 -13.54 25.24 14.67
C THR A 261 -12.59 24.24 15.30
N VAL A 262 -11.28 24.41 15.09
CA VAL A 262 -10.26 23.48 15.59
C VAL A 262 -9.07 24.26 16.14
N ALA A 263 -8.60 23.88 17.31
CA ALA A 263 -7.33 24.34 17.86
C ALA A 263 -6.56 23.15 18.43
N VAL A 264 -5.34 22.94 17.93
CA VAL A 264 -4.43 21.93 18.48
C VAL A 264 -3.85 22.45 19.79
N THR A 265 -4.01 21.68 20.86
CA THR A 265 -3.56 22.02 22.21
C THR A 265 -2.28 21.29 22.60
N ALA A 266 -1.98 20.16 21.97
CA ALA A 266 -0.71 19.45 22.07
C ALA A 266 -0.38 18.77 20.74
N PRO A 267 0.90 18.76 20.29
CA PRO A 267 2.06 19.40 20.93
C PRO A 267 1.99 20.94 20.86
N ALA A 268 2.56 21.61 21.87
CA ALA A 268 2.59 23.07 21.96
C ALA A 268 3.82 23.66 21.25
N GLY A 269 4.90 22.89 21.13
CA GLY A 269 6.15 23.25 20.48
C GLY A 269 7.35 23.22 21.43
N GLY A 270 8.50 22.79 20.91
CA GLY A 270 9.77 22.65 21.62
C GLY A 270 9.92 21.32 22.36
N GLU A 271 8.90 20.46 22.37
CA GLU A 271 9.00 19.13 22.96
C GLU A 271 9.89 18.20 22.12
N THR A 272 10.49 17.23 22.78
CA THR A 272 11.10 16.06 22.14
C THR A 272 10.24 14.85 22.48
N VAL A 273 9.79 14.12 21.45
CA VAL A 273 9.00 12.90 21.62
C VAL A 273 9.88 11.82 22.24
N ASP A 274 9.36 11.15 23.26
CA ASP A 274 10.04 10.03 23.93
C ASP A 274 9.37 8.69 23.61
N SER A 275 9.77 7.62 24.30
CA SER A 275 9.24 6.28 24.09
C SER A 275 7.74 6.13 24.44
N ALA A 276 7.11 7.12 25.08
CA ALA A 276 5.67 7.12 25.30
C ALA A 276 4.88 7.52 24.03
N GLY A 277 5.57 8.04 23.01
CA GLY A 277 4.97 8.48 21.76
C GLY A 277 4.48 9.92 21.78
N LEU A 278 3.97 10.39 20.64
CA LEU A 278 3.46 11.73 20.46
C LEU A 278 2.00 11.82 20.88
N THR A 279 1.73 12.55 21.96
CA THR A 279 0.36 12.91 22.32
C THR A 279 -0.11 14.08 21.47
N VAL A 280 -1.13 13.86 20.65
CA VAL A 280 -1.84 14.89 19.90
C VAL A 280 -3.17 15.15 20.57
N SER A 281 -3.43 16.39 20.96
CA SER A 281 -4.70 16.82 21.56
C SER A 281 -5.23 18.07 20.89
N TRP A 282 -6.54 18.21 20.82
CA TRP A 282 -7.21 19.35 20.22
C TRP A 282 -8.52 19.70 20.92
N THR A 283 -8.97 20.93 20.75
CA THR A 283 -10.34 21.34 21.01
C THR A 283 -11.04 21.57 19.68
N ALA A 284 -12.25 21.03 19.55
CA ALA A 284 -13.12 21.30 18.42
C ALA A 284 -14.50 21.76 18.90
N GLY A 285 -15.12 22.67 18.15
CA GLY A 285 -16.43 23.20 18.45
C GLY A 285 -17.25 23.38 17.18
N ASP A 286 -18.52 23.04 17.28
CA ASP A 286 -19.51 23.15 16.21
C ASP A 286 -20.74 23.88 16.74
N LEU A 287 -21.23 24.88 16.00
CA LEU A 287 -22.30 25.77 16.49
C LEU A 287 -23.70 25.16 16.31
N ASP A 288 -23.85 24.20 15.39
CA ASP A 288 -25.07 23.44 15.12
C ASP A 288 -25.14 22.14 15.93
N GLY A 289 -24.03 21.72 16.52
CA GLY A 289 -23.93 20.52 17.35
C GLY A 289 -23.79 19.23 16.55
N ASP A 290 -23.24 19.31 15.33
CA ASP A 290 -23.00 18.14 14.48
C ASP A 290 -21.93 17.21 15.07
N ALA A 291 -22.01 15.93 14.70
CA ALA A 291 -21.04 14.94 15.14
C ALA A 291 -19.70 15.14 14.45
N LEU A 292 -18.64 15.31 15.23
CA LEU A 292 -17.31 15.63 14.72
C LEU A 292 -16.43 14.39 14.61
N VAL A 293 -15.67 14.31 13.52
CA VAL A 293 -14.59 13.33 13.31
C VAL A 293 -13.30 14.05 12.94
N ALA A 294 -12.20 13.64 13.54
CA ALA A 294 -10.89 14.24 13.34
C ALA A 294 -9.96 13.34 12.51
N THR A 295 -9.12 13.99 11.72
CA THR A 295 -8.00 13.39 11.00
C THR A 295 -6.73 14.08 11.47
N VAL A 296 -5.75 13.28 11.91
CA VAL A 296 -4.47 13.77 12.42
C VAL A 296 -3.41 13.51 11.36
N LEU A 297 -2.69 14.57 10.98
CA LEU A 297 -1.59 14.53 10.03
C LEU A 297 -0.29 15.00 10.67
N TYR A 298 0.82 14.48 10.17
CA TYR A 298 2.17 14.77 10.62
C TYR A 298 3.04 15.29 9.48
N SER A 299 3.85 16.29 9.80
CA SER A 299 4.81 16.91 8.91
C SER A 299 6.19 16.87 9.54
N ARG A 300 7.20 16.56 8.72
CA ARG A 300 8.62 16.55 9.10
C ARG A 300 9.39 17.78 8.65
N ASP A 301 8.74 18.69 7.94
CA ASP A 301 9.38 19.81 7.24
C ASP A 301 8.75 21.16 7.62
N GLY A 302 8.31 21.28 8.87
CA GLY A 302 7.76 22.52 9.42
C GLY A 302 6.35 22.86 8.92
N GLY A 303 5.66 21.91 8.31
CA GLY A 303 4.30 22.06 7.79
C GLY A 303 4.21 22.30 6.29
N ALA A 304 5.27 22.05 5.52
CA ALA A 304 5.20 22.16 4.06
C ALA A 304 4.46 20.96 3.45
N HIS A 305 4.74 19.74 3.94
CA HIS A 305 4.05 18.52 3.54
C HIS A 305 3.52 17.75 4.76
N TYR A 306 2.35 17.15 4.61
CA TYR A 306 1.67 16.41 5.68
C TYR A 306 1.30 15.01 5.20
N ALA A 307 1.56 14.01 6.03
CA ALA A 307 1.12 12.63 5.88
C ALA A 307 0.05 12.29 6.93
N PRO A 308 -1.00 11.53 6.59
CA PRO A 308 -2.01 11.12 7.56
C PRO A 308 -1.44 10.09 8.53
N LEU A 309 -1.72 10.24 9.83
CA LEU A 309 -1.39 9.25 10.87
C LEU A 309 -2.63 8.53 11.39
N ARG A 310 -3.72 9.27 11.60
CA ARG A 310 -4.98 8.73 12.11
C ARG A 310 -6.13 9.37 11.35
N LEU A 311 -7.15 8.57 11.08
CA LEU A 311 -8.35 8.98 10.35
C LEU A 311 -9.58 8.64 11.22
N HIS A 312 -10.63 9.46 11.14
CA HIS A 312 -11.93 9.19 11.77
C HIS A 312 -11.91 9.11 13.31
N GLU A 313 -11.04 9.87 13.96
CA GLU A 313 -10.97 9.93 15.40
C GLU A 313 -12.21 10.65 15.97
N ARG A 314 -12.93 9.98 16.88
CA ARG A 314 -14.13 10.55 17.55
C ARG A 314 -13.83 11.21 18.89
N GLY A 315 -12.56 11.17 19.31
CA GLY A 315 -12.07 11.80 20.54
C GLY A 315 -11.55 13.22 20.31
N SER A 316 -10.90 13.75 21.34
CA SER A 316 -10.17 15.03 21.32
C SER A 316 -8.67 14.86 21.55
N SER A 317 -8.19 13.62 21.57
CA SER A 317 -6.79 13.28 21.75
C SER A 317 -6.49 11.88 21.21
N VAL A 318 -5.28 11.69 20.72
CA VAL A 318 -4.72 10.39 20.35
C VAL A 318 -3.23 10.36 20.71
N VAL A 319 -2.71 9.18 21.03
CA VAL A 319 -1.27 8.95 21.19
C VAL A 319 -0.79 8.20 19.96
N ILE A 320 0.22 8.77 19.29
CA ILE A 320 0.89 8.13 18.16
C ILE A 320 2.16 7.46 18.68
N PRO A 321 2.31 6.13 18.52
CA PRO A 321 3.53 5.43 18.90
C PRO A 321 4.77 6.02 18.22
N LEU A 322 5.91 5.94 18.90
CA LEU A 322 7.16 6.52 18.38
C LEU A 322 7.52 5.86 17.05
N GLU A 323 7.44 4.53 16.95
CA GLU A 323 7.77 3.72 15.78
C GLU A 323 6.96 4.05 14.50
N GLU A 324 5.90 4.84 14.61
CA GLU A 324 5.12 5.31 13.45
C GLU A 324 5.56 6.70 12.96
N LEU A 325 6.47 7.35 13.67
CA LEU A 325 6.92 8.71 13.43
C LEU A 325 8.35 8.71 12.91
N GLY A 326 8.54 9.05 11.64
CA GLY A 326 9.90 9.37 11.19
C GLY A 326 10.43 10.62 11.91
N GLY A 327 11.61 10.50 12.49
CA GLY A 327 12.50 11.51 13.04
C GLY A 327 12.57 12.82 12.25
N THR A 328 12.72 13.91 13.00
CA THR A 328 12.81 15.28 12.48
C THR A 328 13.09 16.25 13.62
N ALA A 329 13.71 17.39 13.31
CA ALA A 329 13.76 18.56 14.19
C ALA A 329 12.66 19.60 13.91
N GLN A 330 11.80 19.37 12.91
CA GLN A 330 10.78 20.30 12.41
C GLN A 330 9.38 19.67 12.40
N GLY A 331 9.10 18.81 13.37
CA GLY A 331 7.83 18.10 13.52
C GLY A 331 6.67 19.07 13.68
N LYS A 332 5.61 18.88 12.91
CA LYS A 332 4.35 19.63 12.99
C LYS A 332 3.17 18.68 12.90
N VAL A 333 2.09 19.00 13.62
CA VAL A 333 0.84 18.27 13.52
C VAL A 333 -0.25 19.17 12.95
N ARG A 334 -1.10 18.62 12.10
CA ARG A 334 -2.35 19.22 11.65
C ARG A 334 -3.50 18.33 12.07
N VAL A 335 -4.54 18.92 12.63
CA VAL A 335 -5.81 18.24 12.89
C VAL A 335 -6.87 18.87 11.99
N ILE A 336 -7.49 18.05 11.15
CA ILE A 336 -8.65 18.42 10.34
C ILE A 336 -9.87 17.78 10.99
N VAL A 337 -10.88 18.58 11.33
CA VAL A 337 -12.14 18.09 11.90
C VAL A 337 -13.26 18.31 10.90
N SER A 338 -14.03 17.27 10.63
CA SER A 338 -15.21 17.30 9.76
C SER A 338 -16.48 17.14 10.58
N ASP A 339 -17.52 17.88 10.21
CA ASP A 339 -18.91 17.71 10.70
C ASP A 339 -19.76 16.79 9.81
N GLY A 340 -19.12 16.14 8.82
CA GLY A 340 -19.78 15.33 7.80
C GLY A 340 -19.84 15.99 6.42
N VAL A 341 -19.51 17.28 6.30
CA VAL A 341 -19.17 17.95 5.02
C VAL A 341 -18.12 19.03 5.22
N ASN A 342 -18.40 20.04 6.04
CA ASN A 342 -17.49 21.16 6.25
C ASN A 342 -16.34 20.70 7.14
N THR A 343 -15.17 21.30 6.92
CA THR A 343 -14.02 21.03 7.75
C THR A 343 -13.45 22.30 8.36
N GLY A 344 -12.99 22.17 9.59
CA GLY A 344 -12.06 23.09 10.22
C GLY A 344 -10.68 22.44 10.30
N GLN A 345 -9.64 23.26 10.36
CA GLN A 345 -8.29 22.76 10.58
C GLN A 345 -7.54 23.61 11.61
N GLY A 346 -6.65 22.97 12.34
CA GLY A 346 -5.70 23.62 13.24
C GLY A 346 -4.35 22.93 13.17
N ASP A 347 -3.28 23.72 13.23
CA ASP A 347 -1.91 23.22 13.29
C ASP A 347 -1.35 23.37 14.72
N SER A 348 -0.38 22.54 15.08
CA SER A 348 0.39 22.71 16.31
C SER A 348 1.03 24.10 16.34
N ALA A 349 1.03 24.74 17.52
CA ALA A 349 1.49 26.12 17.66
C ALA A 349 2.96 26.29 17.27
N GLY A 350 3.83 25.42 17.79
CA GLY A 350 5.24 25.33 17.41
C GLY A 350 5.59 24.06 16.64
N VAL A 351 6.90 23.92 16.40
CA VAL A 351 7.52 22.67 15.94
C VAL A 351 8.02 21.87 17.14
N PHE A 352 8.07 20.55 17.03
CA PHE A 352 8.65 19.62 18.00
C PHE A 352 9.68 18.74 17.31
N SER A 353 10.49 18.00 18.09
CA SER A 353 11.47 17.06 17.54
C SER A 353 11.06 15.61 17.81
N VAL A 354 11.20 14.76 16.81
CA VAL A 354 11.14 13.31 16.93
C VAL A 354 12.56 12.78 16.77
N PRO A 355 13.09 11.97 17.73
CA PRO A 355 14.40 11.36 17.57
C PRO A 355 14.48 10.51 16.30
N ASN A 356 15.66 10.47 15.68
CA ASN A 356 15.93 9.58 14.57
C ASN A 356 15.75 8.11 14.97
N GLN A 357 15.16 7.31 14.08
CA GLN A 357 14.96 5.88 14.29
C GLN A 357 15.90 5.06 13.42
N PRO A 358 16.37 3.90 13.93
CA PRO A 358 17.18 3.02 13.11
C PRO A 358 16.34 2.37 12.00
N PRO A 359 16.95 2.05 10.85
CA PRO A 359 16.27 1.31 9.79
C PRO A 359 15.71 -0.03 10.27
N ALA A 360 14.52 -0.40 9.77
CA ALA A 360 14.01 -1.76 9.90
C ALA A 360 14.70 -2.65 8.87
N VAL A 361 15.48 -3.63 9.32
CA VAL A 361 16.35 -4.46 8.47
C VAL A 361 15.87 -5.91 8.44
N GLN A 362 15.89 -6.52 7.26
CA GLN A 362 15.62 -7.94 7.05
C GLN A 362 16.69 -8.57 6.15
N ILE A 363 17.11 -9.79 6.50
CA ILE A 363 17.86 -10.67 5.60
C ILE A 363 16.86 -11.52 4.82
N VAL A 364 16.87 -11.36 3.51
CA VAL A 364 16.01 -12.06 2.55
C VAL A 364 16.59 -13.41 2.20
N THR A 365 17.90 -13.47 1.91
CA THR A 365 18.62 -14.73 1.68
C THR A 365 20.02 -14.63 2.27
N PRO A 366 20.60 -15.73 2.79
CA PRO A 366 20.09 -17.09 2.86
C PRO A 366 19.05 -17.33 3.96
N ASP A 367 18.30 -18.42 3.85
CA ASP A 367 17.42 -18.93 4.91
C ASP A 367 18.24 -19.26 6.17
N ASP A 368 17.61 -19.13 7.34
CA ASP A 368 18.26 -19.48 8.61
C ASP A 368 18.59 -20.98 8.67
N GLY A 369 19.84 -21.31 8.98
CA GLY A 369 20.37 -22.67 9.00
C GLY A 369 20.76 -23.24 7.64
N ALA A 370 20.73 -22.45 6.56
CA ALA A 370 21.14 -22.91 5.23
C ALA A 370 22.56 -23.47 5.23
N THR A 371 22.77 -24.57 4.50
CA THR A 371 24.06 -25.27 4.42
C THR A 371 24.68 -25.12 3.04
N PHE A 372 25.94 -24.70 2.99
CA PHE A 372 26.72 -24.48 1.79
C PHE A 372 27.98 -25.33 1.79
N GLY A 373 28.42 -25.76 0.61
CA GLY A 373 29.71 -26.43 0.45
C GLY A 373 30.86 -25.44 0.59
N TYR A 374 31.99 -25.86 1.18
CA TYR A 374 33.19 -25.05 1.19
C TYR A 374 33.62 -24.63 -0.23
N GLY A 375 33.88 -23.33 -0.43
CA GLY A 375 34.19 -22.74 -1.73
C GLY A 375 32.99 -22.46 -2.64
N GLN A 376 31.75 -22.68 -2.15
CA GLN A 376 30.54 -22.23 -2.82
C GLN A 376 30.30 -20.75 -2.49
N VAL A 377 29.96 -19.97 -3.53
CA VAL A 377 29.49 -18.59 -3.38
C VAL A 377 28.12 -18.59 -2.70
N ILE A 378 27.97 -17.76 -1.69
CA ILE A 378 26.73 -17.61 -0.92
C ILE A 378 26.06 -16.29 -1.32
N PRO A 379 24.87 -16.31 -1.95
CA PRO A 379 24.14 -15.09 -2.23
C PRO A 379 23.61 -14.50 -0.92
N LEU A 380 24.01 -13.29 -0.60
CA LEU A 380 23.46 -12.49 0.50
C LEU A 380 22.57 -11.42 -0.10
N THR A 381 21.32 -11.35 0.37
CA THR A 381 20.39 -10.29 -0.01
C THR A 381 19.63 -9.83 1.22
N GLY A 382 19.50 -8.51 1.36
CA GLY A 382 18.81 -7.86 2.45
C GLY A 382 17.98 -6.70 1.96
N ALA A 383 16.98 -6.36 2.76
CA ALA A 383 16.14 -5.20 2.56
C ALA A 383 16.16 -4.35 3.83
N ALA A 384 16.00 -3.04 3.65
CA ALA A 384 15.78 -2.16 4.77
C ALA A 384 14.83 -1.03 4.38
N THR A 385 14.00 -0.63 5.33
CA THR A 385 13.14 0.55 5.21
C THR A 385 13.44 1.47 6.37
N ASP A 386 13.45 2.75 6.08
CA ASP A 386 13.61 3.81 7.07
C ASP A 386 12.48 4.81 6.87
N LEU A 387 11.90 5.35 7.94
CA LEU A 387 10.74 6.23 7.77
C LEU A 387 11.21 7.61 7.32
N GLU A 388 12.30 8.10 7.90
CA GLU A 388 12.95 9.39 7.72
C GLU A 388 13.56 9.50 6.34
N ASP A 389 14.25 8.46 5.92
CA ASP A 389 14.93 8.33 4.64
C ASP A 389 14.04 7.60 3.63
N ALA A 390 13.73 8.26 2.52
CA ALA A 390 12.93 7.64 1.46
C ALA A 390 13.60 6.40 0.84
N THR A 391 14.90 6.48 0.52
CA THR A 391 15.66 5.37 -0.05
C THR A 391 17.06 5.39 0.51
N LEU A 392 17.49 4.25 1.06
CA LEU A 392 18.83 4.07 1.60
C LEU A 392 19.81 3.71 0.45
N PRO A 393 20.99 4.36 0.36
CA PRO A 393 21.97 4.04 -0.67
C PRO A 393 22.62 2.67 -0.42
N ASP A 394 23.14 2.01 -1.45
CA ASP A 394 23.84 0.72 -1.30
C ASP A 394 24.98 0.76 -0.27
N SER A 395 25.65 1.91 -0.12
CA SER A 395 26.70 2.12 0.87
C SER A 395 26.22 2.11 2.32
N ALA A 396 24.90 2.16 2.56
CA ALA A 396 24.32 2.04 3.90
C ALA A 396 24.38 0.61 4.45
N TYR A 397 24.50 -0.39 3.58
CA TYR A 397 24.44 -1.81 3.92
C TYR A 397 25.86 -2.37 4.12
N ALA A 398 26.07 -3.10 5.21
CA ALA A 398 27.31 -3.81 5.50
C ALA A 398 27.03 -5.22 6.02
N TRP A 399 27.70 -6.22 5.45
CA TRP A 399 27.56 -7.62 5.79
C TRP A 399 28.76 -8.13 6.55
N TYR A 400 28.53 -8.89 7.61
CA TYR A 400 29.56 -9.47 8.46
C TYR A 400 29.31 -10.95 8.72
N SER A 401 30.38 -11.71 8.85
CA SER A 401 30.42 -13.00 9.55
C SER A 401 31.16 -12.83 10.87
N ASP A 402 30.68 -13.51 11.91
CA ASP A 402 31.38 -13.63 13.19
C ASP A 402 32.75 -14.34 13.09
N LEU A 403 32.95 -15.19 12.08
CA LEU A 403 34.21 -15.91 11.84
C LEU A 403 35.11 -15.19 10.83
N ASP A 404 34.54 -14.69 9.74
CA ASP A 404 35.32 -14.14 8.60
C ASP A 404 35.39 -12.61 8.57
N GLY A 405 34.66 -11.91 9.45
CA GLY A 405 34.64 -10.46 9.51
C GLY A 405 33.79 -9.82 8.42
N LEU A 406 34.23 -8.68 7.86
CA LEU A 406 33.48 -7.93 6.86
C LEU A 406 33.45 -8.70 5.52
N LEU A 407 32.24 -9.01 5.04
CA LEU A 407 32.01 -9.72 3.78
C LEU A 407 31.83 -8.74 2.60
N GLY A 408 31.25 -7.57 2.85
CA GLY A 408 31.10 -6.52 1.85
C GLY A 408 29.97 -5.54 2.15
N ALA A 409 29.59 -4.77 1.13
CA ALA A 409 28.57 -3.72 1.21
C ALA A 409 27.57 -3.83 0.06
N GLY A 410 26.38 -3.25 0.25
CA GLY A 410 25.27 -3.30 -0.71
C GLY A 410 24.09 -4.14 -0.23
N PRO A 411 22.88 -3.89 -0.78
CA PRO A 411 21.68 -4.65 -0.44
C PRO A 411 21.76 -6.11 -0.93
N SER A 412 22.65 -6.41 -1.88
CA SER A 412 22.96 -7.77 -2.30
C SER A 412 24.43 -7.91 -2.67
N LEU A 413 25.03 -9.03 -2.30
CA LEU A 413 26.38 -9.43 -2.71
C LEU A 413 26.56 -10.95 -2.69
N ASP A 414 27.47 -11.42 -3.52
CA ASP A 414 27.94 -12.80 -3.54
C ASP A 414 29.13 -12.94 -2.58
N ALA A 415 28.93 -13.62 -1.45
CA ALA A 415 29.92 -13.76 -0.39
C ALA A 415 30.68 -15.08 -0.50
N ASP A 416 31.99 -15.02 -0.27
CA ASP A 416 32.84 -16.18 -0.04
C ASP A 416 33.14 -16.27 1.46
N LEU A 417 32.76 -17.40 2.09
CA LEU A 417 33.14 -17.71 3.47
C LEU A 417 34.37 -18.61 3.46
N GLU A 418 35.45 -18.15 4.09
CA GLU A 418 36.76 -18.80 4.07
C GLU A 418 36.93 -19.82 5.21
N THR A 419 36.08 -19.73 6.23
CA THR A 419 36.11 -20.65 7.37
C THR A 419 35.04 -21.73 7.23
N ILE A 420 35.37 -22.98 7.58
CA ILE A 420 34.40 -24.07 7.69
C ILE A 420 33.79 -24.01 9.09
N GLY A 421 32.46 -24.11 9.19
CA GLY A 421 31.75 -24.10 10.46
C GLY A 421 30.39 -23.43 10.36
N THR A 422 29.83 -23.14 11.53
CA THR A 422 28.59 -22.37 11.65
C THR A 422 28.93 -20.89 11.76
N HIS A 423 28.41 -20.07 10.85
CA HIS A 423 28.58 -18.61 10.85
C HIS A 423 27.28 -17.95 11.28
N THR A 424 27.38 -16.89 12.06
CA THR A 424 26.32 -15.88 12.20
C THR A 424 26.60 -14.74 11.23
N ILE A 425 25.76 -14.66 10.20
CA ILE A 425 25.76 -13.58 9.22
C ILE A 425 24.94 -12.43 9.78
N THR A 426 25.54 -11.24 9.86
CA THR A 426 24.91 -10.01 10.32
C THR A 426 24.83 -9.03 9.16
N LEU A 427 23.62 -8.56 8.86
CA LEU A 427 23.40 -7.37 8.04
C LEU A 427 23.22 -6.17 8.96
N LEU A 428 24.06 -5.16 8.77
CA LEU A 428 23.96 -3.86 9.44
C LEU A 428 23.58 -2.82 8.39
N VAL A 429 22.58 -1.99 8.67
CA VAL A 429 22.16 -0.89 7.79
C VAL A 429 22.15 0.40 8.57
N THR A 430 22.81 1.43 8.03
CA THR A 430 22.98 2.74 8.68
C THR A 430 22.25 3.83 7.89
N ASP A 431 21.40 4.60 8.56
CA ASP A 431 20.67 5.72 7.95
C ASP A 431 21.55 6.97 7.74
N SER A 432 20.96 8.03 7.18
CA SER A 432 21.65 9.29 6.90
C SER A 432 22.04 10.09 8.15
N GLU A 433 21.42 9.83 9.29
CA GLU A 433 21.68 10.43 10.61
C GLU A 433 22.50 9.52 11.55
N SER A 434 23.09 8.45 10.99
CA SER A 434 23.97 7.47 11.66
C SER A 434 23.33 6.55 12.69
N ALA A 435 21.99 6.37 12.73
CA ALA A 435 21.42 5.26 13.48
C ALA A 435 21.46 3.96 12.66
N THR A 436 21.50 2.83 13.36
CA THR A 436 21.81 1.53 12.76
C THR A 436 20.78 0.48 13.13
N GLY A 437 20.19 -0.14 12.12
CA GLY A 437 19.40 -1.36 12.25
C GLY A 437 20.23 -2.60 11.90
N SER A 438 19.85 -3.76 12.43
CA SER A 438 20.55 -5.01 12.10
C SER A 438 19.64 -6.23 12.09
N ALA A 439 19.96 -7.20 11.24
CA ALA A 439 19.35 -8.53 11.20
C ALA A 439 20.43 -9.61 11.17
N GLN A 440 20.10 -10.82 11.64
CA GLN A 440 21.03 -11.95 11.71
C GLN A 440 20.41 -13.24 11.17
N ARG A 441 21.26 -14.07 10.55
CA ARG A 441 20.96 -15.44 10.11
C ARG A 441 22.15 -16.35 10.40
N THR A 442 21.87 -17.61 10.68
CA THR A 442 22.87 -18.66 10.82
C THR A 442 23.06 -19.38 9.49
N VAL A 443 24.29 -19.64 9.09
CA VAL A 443 24.60 -20.53 7.95
C VAL A 443 25.66 -21.54 8.33
N VAL A 444 25.68 -22.68 7.65
CA VAL A 444 26.67 -23.74 7.87
C VAL A 444 27.49 -23.93 6.61
N VAL A 445 28.81 -23.76 6.73
CA VAL A 445 29.77 -24.10 5.68
C VAL A 445 30.41 -25.43 6.05
N SER A 446 30.34 -26.41 5.16
CA SER A 446 30.91 -27.74 5.40
C SER A 446 31.62 -28.29 4.16
N ASP A 447 32.69 -29.06 4.39
CA ASP A 447 33.44 -29.83 3.39
C ASP A 447 32.79 -31.19 3.05
N ASP A 448 31.82 -31.63 3.86
CA ASP A 448 31.06 -32.88 3.68
C ASP A 448 29.79 -32.70 2.83
N VAL A 449 29.50 -31.48 2.38
CA VAL A 449 28.36 -31.21 1.48
C VAL A 449 28.72 -31.66 0.07
N MET A 450 28.36 -32.88 -0.27
CA MET A 450 28.30 -33.35 -1.66
C MET A 450 27.14 -32.64 -2.39
N VAL A 451 27.27 -31.33 -2.66
CA VAL A 451 26.38 -30.67 -3.62
C VAL A 451 26.66 -31.31 -4.98
N ALA A 452 25.66 -31.96 -5.57
CA ALA A 452 25.77 -32.41 -6.95
C ALA A 452 26.12 -31.17 -7.78
N ALA A 453 27.29 -31.16 -8.43
CA ALA A 453 27.70 -30.07 -9.30
C ALA A 453 26.52 -29.67 -10.20
N ALA A 454 26.14 -28.39 -10.17
CA ALA A 454 25.13 -27.88 -11.07
C ALA A 454 25.56 -28.22 -12.51
N ALA A 455 24.90 -29.21 -13.10
CA ALA A 455 25.18 -29.60 -14.47
C ALA A 455 24.63 -28.50 -15.38
N MET A 456 25.53 -27.66 -15.89
CA MET A 456 25.21 -26.78 -17.00
C MET A 456 24.96 -27.67 -18.22
N VAL A 457 23.71 -28.06 -18.45
CA VAL A 457 23.31 -28.74 -19.68
C VAL A 457 23.20 -27.68 -20.77
N VAL A 458 24.29 -27.46 -21.49
CA VAL A 458 24.23 -26.82 -22.80
C VAL A 458 23.47 -27.79 -23.70
N ALA A 459 22.27 -27.42 -24.15
CA ALA A 459 21.55 -28.19 -25.16
C ALA A 459 22.45 -28.38 -26.41
N PRO A 460 22.46 -29.56 -27.05
CA PRO A 460 23.26 -29.77 -28.25
C PRO A 460 22.81 -28.83 -29.39
N PRO A 461 23.73 -28.48 -30.31
CA PRO A 461 23.58 -27.42 -31.30
C PRO A 461 22.47 -27.61 -32.32
#